data_AF-A0AB35S944-F1
#
_entry.id   AF-A0AB35S944-F1
#
_cell.length_a   1.000
_cell.length_b   1.000
_cell.length_c   1.000
_cell.angle_alpha   90.00
_cell.angle_beta   90.00
_cell.angle_gamma   90.00
#
_symmetry.space_group_name_H-M   'P 1'
#
loop_
_entity.id
_entity.type
_entity.pdbx_description
1 polymer ?
#
loop_
_entity_poly.entity_id
_entity_poly.type
_entity_poly.pdbx_seq_one_letter_code
_entity_poly.pdbx_strand_id
1 'polypeptide(L)'
;MASPEFEAFMKQMDDLSNQIKEQRARFEKEKAKVDATIAEKSKDIEEKRRKGEYGRAWQVLQQRIDMGKTCENDIYAGIDKSPEAREVRGYLEANMVYVRDYVTDTDDEDNEAAKGRSELDAGMRKLHDLEAQAGRN
;
A
#
# COMPACT_ATOMS: atom_id res chain seq x y z
N MET A 1 36.31 -30.11 25.28
CA MET A 1 34.83 -30.27 25.32
C MET A 1 34.24 -28.89 25.14
N ALA A 2 33.26 -28.71 24.25
CA ALA A 2 32.58 -27.42 24.11
C ALA A 2 31.85 -27.10 25.43
N SER A 3 31.77 -25.83 25.83
CA SER A 3 31.05 -25.49 27.07
C SER A 3 29.55 -25.73 26.87
N PRO A 4 28.82 -26.16 27.91
CA PRO A 4 27.37 -26.33 27.85
C PRO A 4 26.61 -25.08 27.37
N GLU A 5 27.17 -23.90 27.61
CA GLU A 5 26.60 -22.61 27.17
C GLU A 5 26.74 -22.41 25.65
N PHE A 6 27.86 -22.85 25.06
CA PHE A 6 28.08 -22.80 23.62
C PHE A 6 27.15 -23.78 22.88
N GLU A 7 26.92 -24.97 23.44
CA GLU A 7 25.97 -25.94 22.89
C GLU A 7 24.52 -25.42 22.96
N ALA A 8 24.14 -24.77 24.06
CA ALA A 8 22.83 -24.13 24.19
C ALA A 8 22.64 -22.99 23.17
N PHE A 9 23.68 -22.18 22.95
CA PHE A 9 23.66 -21.11 21.95
C PHE A 9 23.52 -21.64 20.51
N MET A 10 24.29 -22.67 20.15
CA MET A 10 24.20 -23.30 18.83
C MET A 10 22.82 -23.89 18.57
N LYS A 11 22.22 -24.52 19.59
CA LYS A 11 20.84 -25.02 19.50
C LYS A 11 19.82 -23.90 19.28
N GLN A 12 19.97 -22.77 19.98
CA GLN A 12 19.11 -21.59 19.77
C GLN A 12 19.27 -21.00 18.36
N MET A 13 20.49 -20.98 17.82
CA MET A 13 20.75 -20.51 16.46
C MET A 13 20.14 -21.45 15.40
N ASP A 14 20.18 -22.76 15.62
CA ASP A 14 19.51 -23.75 14.76
C ASP A 14 18.00 -23.60 14.81
N ASP A 15 17.42 -23.45 16.01
CA ASP A 15 15.99 -23.23 16.21
C ASP A 15 15.53 -21.92 15.53
N LEU A 16 16.28 -20.83 15.69
CA LEU A 16 16.01 -19.55 15.02
C LEU A 16 16.13 -19.68 13.49
N SER A 17 17.15 -20.39 12.99
CA SER A 17 17.33 -20.63 11.56
C SER A 17 16.17 -21.41 10.96
N ASN A 18 15.64 -22.40 11.70
CA ASN A 18 14.47 -23.15 11.29
C ASN A 18 13.20 -22.29 11.30
N GLN A 19 13.00 -21.46 12.33
CA GLN A 19 11.90 -20.50 12.37
C GLN A 19 11.93 -19.51 11.21
N ILE A 20 13.11 -18.97 10.87
CA ILE A 20 13.28 -18.06 9.72
C ILE A 20 12.91 -18.77 8.41
N LYS A 21 13.33 -20.02 8.22
CA LYS A 21 12.97 -20.81 7.03
C LYS A 21 11.47 -21.03 6.93
N GLU A 22 10.82 -21.40 8.04
CA GLU A 22 9.37 -21.58 8.08
C GLU A 22 8.61 -20.28 7.81
N GLN A 23 9.04 -19.17 8.41
CA GLN A 23 8.45 -17.86 8.16
C GLN A 23 8.61 -17.42 6.70
N ARG A 24 9.80 -17.62 6.10
CA ARG A 24 10.01 -17.34 4.68
C ARG A 24 9.07 -18.17 3.80
N ALA A 25 8.95 -19.47 4.07
CA ALA A 25 8.05 -20.35 3.32
C ALA A 25 6.57 -19.95 3.46
N ARG A 26 6.16 -19.47 4.64
CA ARG A 26 4.81 -18.91 4.86
C ARG A 26 4.63 -17.62 4.07
N PHE A 27 5.58 -16.70 4.17
CA PHE A 27 5.55 -15.41 3.48
C PHE A 27 5.52 -15.59 1.96
N GLU A 28 6.30 -16.51 1.39
CA GLU A 28 6.27 -16.83 -0.04
C GLU A 28 4.90 -17.35 -0.48
N LYS A 29 4.27 -18.22 0.31
CA LYS A 29 2.92 -18.73 0.03
C LYS A 29 1.87 -17.63 0.11
N GLU A 30 1.94 -16.76 1.11
CA GLU A 30 1.02 -15.63 1.25
C GLU A 30 1.21 -14.62 0.11
N LYS A 31 2.47 -14.28 -0.21
CA LYS A 31 2.80 -13.43 -1.34
C LYS A 31 2.23 -13.99 -2.64
N ALA A 32 2.42 -15.28 -2.92
CA ALA A 32 1.86 -15.91 -4.11
C ALA A 32 0.33 -15.81 -4.19
N LYS A 33 -0.37 -15.95 -3.05
CA LYS A 33 -1.83 -15.77 -2.99
C LYS A 33 -2.23 -14.33 -3.27
N VAL A 34 -1.55 -13.37 -2.64
CA VAL A 34 -1.80 -11.94 -2.83
C VAL A 34 -1.56 -11.56 -4.29
N ASP A 35 -0.44 -11.99 -4.88
CA ASP A 35 -0.10 -11.74 -6.28
C ASP A 35 -1.16 -12.31 -7.23
N ALA A 36 -1.69 -13.51 -6.94
CA ALA A 36 -2.77 -14.11 -7.72
C ALA A 36 -4.07 -13.29 -7.64
N THR A 37 -4.45 -12.84 -6.45
CA THR A 37 -5.63 -11.97 -6.26
C THR A 37 -5.46 -10.62 -6.93
N ILE A 38 -4.27 -10.02 -6.89
CA ILE A 38 -3.97 -8.78 -7.59
C ILE A 38 -4.12 -9.00 -9.10
N ALA A 39 -3.53 -10.06 -9.65
CA ALA A 39 -3.63 -10.37 -11.07
C ALA A 39 -5.07 -10.60 -11.54
N GLU A 40 -5.90 -11.27 -10.74
CA GLU A 40 -7.33 -11.44 -11.02
C GLU A 40 -8.07 -10.10 -11.06
N LYS A 41 -7.88 -9.27 -10.03
CA LYS A 41 -8.50 -7.94 -9.96
C LYS A 41 -8.04 -7.02 -11.08
N SER A 42 -6.76 -7.07 -11.45
CA SER A 42 -6.23 -6.30 -12.58
C SER A 42 -6.97 -6.66 -13.87
N LYS A 43 -7.19 -7.95 -14.15
CA LYS A 43 -7.95 -8.37 -15.35
C LYS A 43 -9.38 -7.86 -15.35
N ASP A 44 -10.09 -7.94 -14.23
CA ASP A 44 -11.45 -7.41 -14.11
C ASP A 44 -11.49 -5.90 -14.37
N ILE A 45 -10.55 -5.14 -13.80
CA ILE A 45 -10.44 -3.69 -14.04
C ILE A 45 -10.17 -3.40 -15.51
N GLU A 46 -9.22 -4.11 -16.14
CA GLU A 46 -8.92 -3.95 -17.56
C GLU A 46 -10.15 -4.19 -18.43
N GLU A 47 -10.90 -5.27 -18.18
CA GLU A 47 -12.13 -5.58 -18.93
C GLU A 47 -13.19 -4.49 -18.79
N LYS A 48 -13.42 -4.01 -17.56
CA LYS A 48 -14.35 -2.92 -17.30
C LYS A 48 -13.93 -1.62 -17.97
N ARG A 49 -12.63 -1.31 -18.00
CA ARG A 49 -12.09 -0.16 -18.75
C ARG A 49 -12.30 -0.33 -20.26
N ARG A 50 -12.06 -1.53 -20.82
CA ARG A 50 -12.34 -1.83 -22.25
C ARG A 50 -13.82 -1.63 -22.59
N LYS A 51 -14.72 -2.00 -21.69
CA LYS A 51 -16.18 -1.76 -21.79
C LYS A 51 -16.59 -0.31 -21.59
N GLY A 52 -15.70 0.54 -21.07
CA GLY A 52 -15.94 1.95 -20.81
C GLY A 52 -16.65 2.24 -19.49
N GLU A 53 -16.72 1.27 -18.57
CA GLU A 53 -17.38 1.42 -17.27
C GLU A 53 -16.65 2.42 -16.35
N TYR A 54 -15.36 2.66 -16.60
CA TYR A 54 -14.54 3.67 -15.93
C TYR A 54 -14.47 5.01 -16.68
N GLY A 55 -15.33 5.20 -17.68
CA GLY A 55 -15.36 6.41 -18.51
C GLY A 55 -14.46 6.34 -19.75
N ARG A 56 -14.64 7.32 -20.63
CA ARG A 56 -14.02 7.32 -21.97
C ARG A 56 -12.51 7.46 -21.93
N ALA A 57 -11.96 8.31 -21.05
CA ALA A 57 -10.52 8.49 -20.90
C ALA A 57 -9.82 7.16 -20.55
N TRP A 58 -10.35 6.43 -19.56
CA TRP A 58 -9.83 5.12 -19.18
C TRP A 58 -9.97 4.06 -20.28
N GLN A 59 -11.06 4.09 -21.06
CA GLN A 59 -11.21 3.19 -22.19
C GLN A 59 -10.12 3.40 -23.25
N VAL A 60 -9.82 4.65 -23.59
CA VAL A 60 -8.76 4.99 -24.56
C VAL A 60 -7.39 4.65 -24.01
N LEU A 61 -7.13 4.95 -22.72
CA LEU A 61 -5.87 4.59 -22.08
C LEU A 61 -5.68 3.07 -22.02
N GLN A 62 -6.73 2.30 -21.72
CA GLN A 62 -6.65 0.85 -21.72
C GLN A 62 -6.29 0.29 -23.09
N GLN A 63 -6.87 0.82 -24.18
CA GLN A 63 -6.46 0.45 -25.53
C GLN A 63 -4.97 0.75 -25.79
N ARG A 64 -4.46 1.87 -25.28
CA ARG A 64 -3.03 2.21 -25.42
C ARG A 64 -2.13 1.33 -24.58
N ILE A 65 -2.57 0.92 -23.39
CA ILE A 65 -1.89 -0.05 -22.52
C ILE A 65 -1.84 -1.42 -23.22
N ASP A 66 -2.97 -1.87 -23.77
CA ASP A 66 -3.07 -3.14 -24.51
C ASP A 66 -2.12 -3.16 -25.73
N MET A 67 -1.90 -2.01 -26.37
CA MET A 67 -0.95 -1.82 -27.46
C MET A 67 0.51 -1.60 -27.01
N GLY A 68 0.79 -1.56 -25.71
CA GLY A 68 2.12 -1.29 -25.15
C GLY A 68 2.62 0.14 -25.39
N LYS A 69 1.73 1.09 -25.68
CA LYS A 69 2.08 2.51 -25.95
C LYS A 69 2.26 3.34 -24.68
N THR A 70 1.77 2.84 -23.55
CA THR A 70 1.90 3.45 -22.22
C THR A 70 1.63 2.38 -21.15
N CYS A 71 1.82 2.71 -19.89
CA CYS A 71 1.42 1.89 -18.75
C CYS A 71 0.75 2.76 -17.67
N GLU A 72 0.09 2.13 -16.69
CA GLU A 72 -0.52 2.86 -15.57
C GLU A 72 0.48 3.75 -14.83
N ASN A 73 1.71 3.27 -14.63
CA ASN A 73 2.76 4.05 -13.98
C ASN A 73 3.12 5.30 -14.79
N ASP A 74 3.18 5.23 -16.12
CA ASP A 74 3.44 6.41 -16.95
C ASP A 74 2.30 7.42 -16.83
N ILE A 75 1.06 6.95 -16.71
CA ILE A 75 -0.12 7.80 -16.48
C ILE A 75 0.01 8.48 -15.12
N TYR A 76 0.24 7.76 -14.02
CA TYR A 76 0.30 8.35 -12.68
C TYR A 76 1.53 9.23 -12.47
N ALA A 77 2.69 8.82 -12.96
CA ALA A 77 3.93 9.60 -12.88
C ALA A 77 3.92 10.84 -13.80
N GLY A 78 2.88 11.00 -14.62
CA GLY A 78 2.77 12.12 -15.54
C GLY A 78 3.69 12.02 -16.75
N ILE A 79 4.29 10.87 -17.03
CA ILE A 79 5.11 10.62 -18.21
C ILE A 79 4.21 10.60 -19.45
N ASP A 80 3.03 9.97 -19.36
CA ASP A 80 2.01 10.07 -20.40
C ASP A 80 1.37 11.47 -20.39
N LYS A 81 1.68 12.23 -21.44
CA LYS A 81 1.20 13.61 -21.66
C LYS A 81 -0.08 13.70 -22.49
N SER A 82 -0.71 12.58 -22.85
CA SER A 82 -1.98 12.57 -23.58
C SER A 82 -3.11 13.29 -22.83
N PRO A 83 -4.13 13.80 -23.55
CA PRO A 83 -5.30 14.40 -22.93
C PRO A 83 -6.00 13.46 -21.94
N GLU A 84 -6.14 12.19 -22.30
CA GLU A 84 -6.83 11.20 -21.47
C GLU A 84 -6.05 10.91 -20.17
N ALA A 85 -4.72 10.84 -20.23
CA ALA A 85 -3.90 10.66 -19.04
C ALA A 85 -3.96 11.88 -18.11
N ARG A 86 -4.04 13.10 -18.67
CA ARG A 86 -4.23 14.32 -17.88
C ARG A 86 -5.60 14.35 -17.22
N GLU A 87 -6.65 13.97 -17.95
CA GLU A 87 -8.02 13.91 -17.41
C GLU A 87 -8.11 12.93 -16.25
N VAL A 88 -7.59 11.71 -16.41
CA VAL A 88 -7.55 10.70 -15.34
C VAL A 88 -6.79 11.20 -14.12
N ARG A 89 -5.62 11.84 -14.30
CA ARG A 89 -4.89 12.47 -13.19
C ARG A 89 -5.69 13.59 -12.53
N GLY A 90 -6.39 14.41 -13.30
CA GLY A 90 -7.26 15.46 -12.77
C GLY A 90 -8.35 14.90 -11.86
N TYR A 91 -8.99 13.79 -12.23
CA TYR A 91 -9.97 13.12 -11.36
C TYR A 91 -9.32 12.54 -10.10
N LEU A 92 -8.13 11.95 -10.21
CA LEU A 92 -7.38 11.45 -9.06
C LEU A 92 -7.04 12.58 -8.09
N GLU A 93 -6.52 13.70 -8.59
CA GLU A 93 -6.17 14.88 -7.81
C GLU A 93 -7.41 15.46 -7.10
N ALA A 94 -8.52 15.62 -7.82
CA ALA A 94 -9.77 16.12 -7.25
C ALA A 94 -10.31 15.19 -6.15
N ASN A 95 -10.29 13.87 -6.38
CA ASN A 95 -10.73 12.90 -5.38
C ASN A 95 -9.80 12.87 -4.16
N MET A 96 -8.48 13.01 -4.36
CA MET A 96 -7.53 13.09 -3.24
C MET A 96 -7.71 14.36 -2.41
N VAL A 97 -8.01 15.50 -3.06
CA VAL A 97 -8.36 16.74 -2.37
C VAL A 97 -9.63 16.52 -1.53
N TYR A 98 -10.68 15.93 -2.11
CA TYR A 98 -11.90 15.62 -1.39
C TYR A 98 -11.66 14.69 -0.18
N VAL A 99 -10.90 13.61 -0.36
CA VAL A 99 -10.58 12.67 0.73
C VAL A 99 -9.75 13.36 1.82
N ARG A 100 -8.76 14.17 1.44
CA ARG A 100 -7.98 14.95 2.41
C ARG A 100 -8.89 15.85 3.21
N ASP A 101 -9.71 16.64 2.52
CA ASP A 101 -10.58 17.63 3.15
C ASP A 101 -11.52 16.93 4.12
N TYR A 102 -12.17 15.83 3.71
CA TYR A 102 -12.99 14.98 4.58
C TYR A 102 -12.21 14.44 5.79
N VAL A 103 -10.99 13.93 5.63
CA VAL A 103 -10.19 13.40 6.75
C VAL A 103 -9.69 14.51 7.69
N THR A 104 -9.60 15.75 7.21
CA THR A 104 -9.17 16.90 8.02
C THR A 104 -10.32 17.74 8.56
N ASP A 105 -11.56 17.44 8.17
CA ASP A 105 -12.74 18.19 8.56
C ASP A 105 -13.13 17.88 10.01
N THR A 106 -12.49 18.59 10.93
CA THR A 106 -12.76 18.51 12.37
C THR A 106 -13.99 19.31 12.80
N ASP A 107 -14.56 20.10 11.89
CA ASP A 107 -15.74 20.92 12.19
C ASP A 107 -17.02 20.07 12.12
N ASP A 108 -16.99 18.95 11.41
CA ASP A 108 -18.04 17.92 11.44
C ASP A 108 -17.85 16.98 12.65
N GLU A 109 -18.64 17.22 13.69
CA GLU A 109 -18.63 16.43 14.93
C GLU A 109 -18.97 14.95 14.72
N ASP A 110 -19.56 14.54 13.60
CA ASP A 110 -19.89 13.13 13.31
C ASP A 110 -18.89 12.46 12.36
N ASN A 111 -17.89 13.19 11.87
CA ASN A 111 -16.89 12.67 10.95
C ASN A 111 -15.89 11.72 11.63
N GLU A 112 -16.18 10.41 11.51
CA GLU A 112 -15.35 9.34 12.06
C GLU A 112 -13.91 9.36 11.54
N ALA A 113 -13.68 9.79 10.30
CA ALA A 113 -12.34 9.83 9.72
C ALA A 113 -11.49 10.94 10.35
N ALA A 114 -12.08 12.12 10.59
CA ALA A 114 -11.42 13.23 11.28
C ALA A 114 -11.14 12.90 12.76
N LYS A 115 -12.07 12.22 13.44
CA LYS A 115 -11.87 11.71 14.80
C LYS A 115 -10.72 10.70 14.86
N GLY A 116 -10.75 9.68 14.01
CA GLY A 116 -9.70 8.66 13.95
C GLY A 116 -8.32 9.23 13.66
N ARG A 117 -8.21 10.23 12.77
CA ARG A 117 -6.96 10.97 12.54
C ARG A 117 -6.48 11.68 13.81
N SER A 118 -7.38 12.38 14.49
CA SER A 118 -7.05 13.12 15.71
C SER A 118 -6.56 12.20 16.83
N GLU A 119 -7.20 11.04 16.99
CA GLU A 119 -6.79 10.01 17.94
C GLU A 119 -5.42 9.40 17.60
N LEU A 120 -5.16 9.11 16.32
CA LEU A 120 -3.88 8.62 15.84
C LEU A 120 -2.76 9.65 16.12
N ASP A 121 -3.00 10.93 15.83
CA ASP A 121 -2.04 12.01 16.10
C ASP A 121 -1.74 12.13 17.60
N ALA A 122 -2.75 12.00 18.46
CA ALA A 122 -2.57 11.99 19.92
C ALA A 122 -1.77 10.75 20.39
N GLY A 123 -2.06 9.57 19.82
CA GLY A 123 -1.35 8.34 20.10
C GLY A 123 0.13 8.40 19.69
N MET A 124 0.43 8.92 18.49
CA MET A 124 1.80 9.09 18.01
C MET A 124 2.62 10.05 18.88
N ARG A 125 2.03 11.16 19.32
CA ARG A 125 2.71 12.09 20.26
C ARG A 125 3.07 11.38 21.56
N LYS A 126 2.12 10.64 22.14
CA LYS A 126 2.34 9.88 23.37
C LYS A 126 3.44 8.82 23.21
N LEU A 127 3.50 8.15 22.05
CA LEU A 127 4.57 7.20 21.75
C LEU A 127 5.94 7.90 21.69
N HIS A 128 6.04 9.01 20.96
CA HIS A 128 7.26 9.81 20.88
C HIS A 128 7.74 10.29 22.25
N ASP A 129 6.82 10.71 23.12
CA ASP A 129 7.16 11.13 24.48
C ASP A 129 7.74 9.97 25.32
N LEU A 130 7.18 8.76 25.18
CA LEU A 130 7.67 7.56 25.84
C LEU A 130 9.05 7.14 25.32
N GLU A 131 9.26 7.19 24.00
CA GLU A 131 10.56 6.91 23.38
C GLU A 131 11.63 7.90 23.83
N ALA A 132 11.30 9.19 23.90
CA ALA A 132 12.19 10.23 24.38
C ALA A 132 12.51 10.11 25.88
N GLN A 133 11.64 9.48 26.67
CA GLN A 133 11.90 9.16 28.09
C GLN A 133 12.76 7.91 28.22
N ALA A 134 12.52 6.88 27.40
CA ALA A 134 13.28 5.63 27.40
C ALA A 134 14.73 5.81 26.91
N GLY A 135 14.98 6.70 25.94
CA GLY A 135 16.33 6.98 25.43
C GLY A 135 17.21 7.87 26.32
N ARG A 136 16.70 8.31 27.49
CA ARG A 136 17.44 9.13 28.47
C ARG A 136 17.99 8.33 29.66
N ASN A 137 17.79 7.01 29.69
CA ASN A 137 18.31 6.09 30.71
C ASN A 137 19.52 5.29 30.20
#